data_AF-A0A9X5C7P0-F1
#
_entry.id   AF-A0A9X5C7P0-F1
#
_cell.length_a   1.000
_cell.length_b   1.000
_cell.length_c   1.000
_cell.angle_alpha   90.00
_cell.angle_beta   90.00
_cell.angle_gamma   90.00
#
_symmetry.space_group_name_H-M   'P 1'
#
loop_
_entity.id
_entity.type
_entity.pdbx_description
1 polymer ?
#
loop_
_entity_poly.entity_id
_entity_poly.type
_entity_poly.pdbx_seq_one_letter_code
_entity_poly.pdbx_strand_id
1 'polypeptide(L)'
;MWCRNCNIETNEEMCPVCGDSTIEDLPIEIYWCNQCNTPIIQMVNQMDKGICPICGKKTKYLSKDLRPVFPEERLLLEILLNKKINEFITSSVWAVNNRYYIDGKSISIPSKMFQMADIDVIRERLEKHKKYNSYEYFDKHIETFTKANRGRLNYLKEESFEFVKKTASKFEEEKLVHRIINNWPN
;
A
#
# COMPACT_ATOMS: atom_id res chain seq x y z
N MET A 1 -19.60 -11.57 2.46
CA MET A 1 -18.67 -11.75 3.58
C MET A 1 -17.68 -12.87 3.26
N TRP A 2 -16.55 -12.91 3.97
CA TRP A 2 -15.41 -13.77 3.65
C TRP A 2 -14.91 -14.51 4.89
N CYS A 3 -14.71 -15.82 4.77
CA CYS A 3 -14.03 -16.60 5.81
C CYS A 3 -12.52 -16.68 5.55
N ARG A 4 -11.70 -16.16 6.45
CA ARG A 4 -10.23 -16.20 6.32
C ARG A 4 -9.64 -17.61 6.49
N ASN A 5 -10.30 -18.47 7.27
CA ASN A 5 -9.82 -19.82 7.54
C ASN A 5 -10.08 -20.76 6.34
N CYS A 6 -11.30 -20.76 5.81
CA CYS A 6 -11.68 -21.58 4.66
C CYS A 6 -11.38 -20.92 3.30
N ASN A 7 -11.09 -19.63 3.26
CA ASN A 7 -10.82 -18.86 2.04
C ASN A 7 -11.99 -18.91 1.04
N ILE A 8 -13.22 -18.73 1.54
CA ILE A 8 -14.47 -18.77 0.78
C ILE A 8 -15.33 -17.52 1.01
N GLU A 9 -16.12 -17.18 0.00
CA GLU A 9 -17.16 -16.16 0.05
C GLU A 9 -18.48 -16.76 0.56
N THR A 10 -19.16 -16.03 1.44
CA THR A 10 -20.43 -16.43 2.08
C THR A 10 -21.25 -15.20 2.43
N ASN A 11 -22.56 -15.38 2.58
CA ASN A 11 -23.48 -14.31 3.02
C ASN A 11 -23.72 -14.32 4.54
N GLU A 12 -23.22 -15.35 5.24
CA GLU A 12 -23.44 -15.57 6.68
C GLU A 12 -22.33 -14.94 7.54
N GLU A 13 -22.69 -14.39 8.71
CA GLU A 13 -21.73 -13.85 9.71
C GLU A 13 -20.78 -14.91 10.26
N MET A 14 -21.19 -16.18 10.20
CA MET A 14 -20.42 -17.33 10.63
C MET A 14 -20.21 -18.25 9.43
N CYS A 15 -18.98 -18.74 9.25
CA CYS A 15 -18.62 -19.58 8.13
C CYS A 15 -19.36 -20.94 8.23
N PRO A 16 -20.12 -21.36 7.19
CA PRO A 16 -20.86 -22.61 7.25
C PRO A 16 -19.97 -23.87 7.22
N VAL A 17 -18.67 -23.72 6.92
CA VAL A 17 -17.71 -24.83 6.81
C VAL A 17 -16.92 -25.04 8.11
N CYS A 18 -16.40 -23.97 8.72
CA CYS A 18 -15.56 -24.06 9.92
C CYS A 18 -16.16 -23.42 11.17
N GLY A 19 -17.26 -22.66 11.06
CA GLY A 19 -17.85 -21.94 12.17
C GLY A 19 -17.12 -20.65 12.58
N ASP A 20 -16.03 -20.26 11.91
CA ASP A 20 -15.34 -19.00 12.22
C ASP A 20 -16.13 -17.77 11.76
N SER A 21 -15.95 -16.64 12.44
CA SER A 21 -16.53 -15.35 12.04
C SER A 21 -16.05 -14.92 10.65
N THR A 22 -16.97 -14.44 9.83
CA THR A 22 -16.69 -13.92 8.50
C THR A 22 -16.50 -12.41 8.56
N ILE A 23 -15.76 -11.87 7.61
CA ILE A 23 -15.52 -10.42 7.51
C ILE A 23 -16.23 -9.86 6.29
N GLU A 24 -16.70 -8.62 6.36
CA GLU A 24 -17.32 -7.95 5.20
C GLU A 24 -16.27 -7.70 4.09
N ASP A 25 -15.05 -7.32 4.47
CA ASP A 25 -13.99 -6.99 3.53
C ASP A 25 -13.39 -8.22 2.84
N LEU A 26 -13.42 -8.21 1.50
CA LEU A 26 -12.72 -9.20 0.68
C LEU A 26 -11.20 -9.02 0.78
N PRO A 27 -10.42 -10.11 0.95
CA PRO A 27 -8.97 -10.01 0.96
C PRO A 27 -8.43 -9.51 -0.37
N ILE A 28 -7.36 -8.72 -0.28
CA ILE A 28 -6.59 -8.27 -1.43
C ILE A 28 -5.30 -9.07 -1.57
N GLU A 29 -4.82 -9.15 -2.81
CA GLU A 29 -3.52 -9.66 -3.18
C GLU A 29 -2.85 -8.67 -4.12
N ILE A 30 -1.52 -8.59 -4.02
CA ILE A 30 -0.71 -7.67 -4.79
C ILE A 30 0.08 -8.45 -5.82
N TYR A 31 -0.07 -8.04 -7.07
CA TYR A 31 0.57 -8.61 -8.24
C TYR A 31 1.53 -7.59 -8.85
N TRP A 32 2.61 -8.08 -9.45
CA TRP A 32 3.62 -7.26 -10.11
C TRP A 32 3.48 -7.31 -11.63
N CYS A 33 3.44 -6.14 -12.28
CA CYS A 33 3.51 -6.02 -13.73
C CYS A 33 4.92 -5.66 -14.18
N ASN A 34 5.61 -6.58 -14.86
CA ASN A 34 6.95 -6.32 -15.40
C ASN A 34 6.98 -5.26 -16.52
N GLN A 35 5.85 -5.06 -17.22
CA GLN A 35 5.80 -4.10 -18.34
C GLN A 35 5.59 -2.66 -17.86
N CYS A 36 4.71 -2.47 -16.87
CA CYS A 36 4.42 -1.16 -16.31
C CYS A 36 5.29 -0.84 -15.08
N ASN A 37 6.12 -1.78 -14.63
CA ASN A 37 7.00 -1.66 -13.46
C ASN A 37 6.25 -1.20 -12.18
N THR A 38 5.03 -1.71 -12.00
CA THR A 38 4.12 -1.26 -10.94
C THR A 38 3.43 -2.46 -10.28
N PRO A 39 3.13 -2.37 -8.98
CA PRO A 39 2.25 -3.32 -8.32
C PRO A 39 0.78 -3.02 -8.62
N ILE A 40 -0.04 -4.06 -8.52
CA ILE A 40 -1.47 -4.07 -8.82
C ILE A 40 -2.19 -4.80 -7.70
N ILE A 41 -3.11 -4.11 -7.05
CA ILE A 41 -3.95 -4.61 -5.97
C ILE A 41 -5.20 -5.20 -6.62
N GLN A 42 -5.43 -6.49 -6.40
CA GLN A 42 -6.59 -7.20 -6.93
C GLN A 42 -7.29 -7.96 -5.79
N MET A 43 -8.61 -8.05 -5.85
CA MET A 43 -9.36 -8.88 -4.91
C MET A 43 -9.19 -10.36 -5.25
N VAL A 44 -9.28 -11.22 -4.24
CA VAL A 44 -9.07 -12.68 -4.42
C VAL A 44 -10.04 -13.32 -5.41
N ASN A 45 -11.26 -12.80 -5.54
CA ASN A 45 -12.34 -13.26 -6.42
C ASN A 45 -12.52 -12.40 -7.69
N GLN A 46 -11.62 -11.45 -7.95
CA GLN A 46 -11.70 -10.58 -9.13
C GLN A 46 -11.57 -11.40 -10.43
N MET A 47 -12.44 -11.16 -11.42
CA MET A 47 -12.49 -11.95 -12.66
C MET A 47 -11.22 -11.86 -13.51
N ASP A 48 -10.64 -10.67 -13.63
CA ASP A 48 -9.42 -10.36 -14.39
C ASP A 48 -8.14 -10.43 -13.51
N LYS A 49 -8.19 -11.23 -12.43
CA LYS A 49 -7.04 -11.47 -11.56
C LYS A 49 -5.83 -11.97 -12.37
N GLY A 50 -4.67 -11.40 -12.10
CA GLY A 50 -3.43 -11.71 -12.80
C GLY A 50 -3.22 -10.95 -14.12
N ILE A 51 -4.07 -9.97 -14.46
CA ILE A 51 -3.94 -9.13 -15.65
C ILE A 51 -3.72 -7.67 -15.25
N CYS A 52 -2.81 -6.98 -15.94
CA CYS A 52 -2.57 -5.56 -15.72
C CYS A 52 -3.65 -4.71 -16.44
N PRO A 53 -4.35 -3.79 -15.74
CA PRO A 53 -5.41 -2.99 -16.35
C PRO A 53 -4.86 -1.86 -17.24
N ILE A 54 -3.55 -1.56 -17.17
CA ILE A 54 -2.92 -0.57 -18.06
C ILE A 54 -2.51 -1.22 -19.39
N CYS A 55 -1.81 -2.35 -19.35
CA CYS A 55 -1.18 -2.92 -20.55
C CYS A 55 -1.73 -4.29 -20.99
N GLY A 56 -2.69 -4.86 -20.25
CA GLY A 56 -3.31 -6.16 -20.56
C GLY A 56 -2.40 -7.37 -20.38
N LYS A 57 -1.14 -7.20 -19.97
CA LYS A 57 -0.19 -8.30 -19.80
C LYS A 57 -0.39 -9.03 -18.47
N LYS A 58 0.00 -10.31 -18.44
CA LYS A 58 0.00 -11.13 -17.23
C LYS A 58 0.91 -10.54 -16.15
N THR A 59 0.44 -10.57 -14.92
CA THR A 59 1.17 -10.17 -13.73
C THR A 59 1.56 -11.39 -12.91
N LYS A 60 2.47 -11.20 -11.95
CA LYS A 60 2.95 -12.27 -11.05
C LYS A 60 2.58 -11.94 -9.63
N TYR A 61 2.09 -12.91 -8.86
CA TYR A 61 1.83 -12.70 -7.43
C TYR A 61 3.11 -12.19 -6.73
N LEU A 62 2.96 -11.20 -5.85
CA LEU A 62 4.07 -10.54 -5.17
C LEU A 62 3.95 -10.67 -3.64
N SER A 63 2.83 -10.23 -3.07
CA SER A 63 2.60 -10.14 -1.61
C SER A 63 1.12 -9.86 -1.31
N LYS A 64 0.73 -9.85 -0.02
CA LYS A 64 -0.59 -9.39 0.47
C LYS A 64 -0.59 -7.92 0.91
N ASP A 65 0.57 -7.37 1.23
CA ASP A 65 0.79 -5.96 1.58
C ASP A 65 2.01 -5.46 0.81
N LEU A 66 2.08 -4.15 0.54
CA LEU A 66 3.17 -3.49 -0.14
C LEU A 66 3.09 -1.97 0.05
N ARG A 67 4.21 -1.35 0.43
CA ARG A 67 4.29 0.10 0.65
C ARG A 67 5.34 0.72 -0.26
N PRO A 68 5.09 1.90 -0.85
CA PRO A 68 6.11 2.59 -1.63
C PRO A 68 7.25 3.02 -0.69
N VAL A 69 8.48 2.89 -1.17
CA VAL A 69 9.69 3.31 -0.44
C VAL A 69 10.04 4.72 -0.88
N PHE A 70 10.01 5.66 0.06
CA PHE A 70 10.32 7.06 -0.23
C PHE A 70 11.79 7.23 -0.64
N PRO A 71 12.13 8.28 -1.41
CA PRO A 71 13.51 8.50 -1.86
C PRO A 71 14.54 8.56 -0.71
N GLU A 72 14.18 9.08 0.47
CA GLU A 72 15.03 9.11 1.67
C GLU A 72 15.31 7.69 2.21
N GLU A 73 14.27 6.86 2.28
CA GLU A 73 14.36 5.47 2.71
C GLU A 73 15.15 4.63 1.69
N ARG A 74 14.96 4.89 0.39
CA ARG A 74 15.76 4.29 -0.70
C ARG A 74 17.25 4.61 -0.53
N LEU A 75 17.60 5.85 -0.21
CA LEU A 75 18.99 6.24 0.01
C LEU A 75 19.59 5.51 1.23
N LEU A 76 18.83 5.40 2.33
CA LEU A 76 19.23 4.61 3.48
C LEU A 76 19.46 3.14 3.12
N LEU A 77 18.56 2.55 2.33
CA LEU A 77 18.67 1.17 1.84
C LEU A 77 19.96 0.96 1.03
N GLU A 78 20.29 1.89 0.14
CA GLU A 78 21.54 1.84 -0.65
C GLU A 78 22.78 1.87 0.25
N ILE A 79 22.79 2.72 1.28
CA ILE A 79 23.89 2.82 2.25
C ILE A 79 24.03 1.51 3.04
N LEU A 80 22.92 0.96 3.55
CA LEU A 80 22.91 -0.29 4.32
C LEU A 80 23.38 -1.49 3.48
N LEU A 81 23.00 -1.53 2.20
CA LEU A 81 23.43 -2.56 1.26
C LEU A 81 24.83 -2.33 0.69
N ASN A 82 25.53 -1.27 1.12
CA ASN A 82 26.83 -0.84 0.61
C ASN A 82 26.85 -0.70 -0.93
N LYS A 83 25.75 -0.18 -1.49
CA LYS A 83 25.56 0.09 -2.92
C LYS A 83 26.08 1.46 -3.30
N LYS A 84 26.18 1.72 -4.61
CA LYS A 84 26.49 3.07 -5.08
C LYS A 84 25.32 3.99 -4.72
N ILE A 85 25.65 5.22 -4.34
CA ILE A 85 24.64 6.23 -4.06
C ILE A 85 23.81 6.45 -5.33
N ASN A 86 22.49 6.45 -5.17
CA ASN A 86 21.51 6.58 -6.25
C ASN A 86 21.53 5.44 -7.27
N GLU A 87 22.03 4.26 -6.92
CA GLU A 87 21.96 3.05 -7.78
C GLU A 87 20.51 2.70 -8.14
N PHE A 88 19.55 2.96 -7.25
CA PHE A 88 18.13 2.65 -7.43
C PHE A 88 17.27 3.89 -7.69
N ILE A 89 17.85 5.05 -8.01
CA ILE A 89 17.08 6.31 -8.14
C ILE A 89 15.99 6.24 -9.19
N THR A 90 16.19 5.45 -10.26
CA THR A 90 15.20 5.24 -11.32
C THR A 90 14.28 4.05 -11.10
N SER A 91 14.59 3.20 -10.11
CA SER A 91 13.88 1.94 -9.86
C SER A 91 12.57 2.15 -9.11
N SER A 92 11.63 1.23 -9.32
CA SER A 92 10.38 1.14 -8.58
C SER A 92 10.64 0.33 -7.31
N VAL A 93 10.67 1.01 -6.16
CA VAL A 93 11.08 0.42 -4.88
C VAL A 93 9.89 0.35 -3.92
N TRP A 94 9.68 -0.84 -3.36
CA TRP A 94 8.56 -1.15 -2.48
C TRP A 94 9.00 -2.00 -1.29
N ALA A 95 8.30 -1.94 -0.17
CA ALA A 95 8.65 -2.66 1.05
C ALA A 95 7.48 -3.42 1.67
N VAL A 96 7.82 -4.54 2.31
CA VAL A 96 6.95 -5.37 3.16
C VAL A 96 7.79 -5.88 4.32
N ASN A 97 7.51 -5.40 5.54
CA ASN A 97 8.29 -5.73 6.73
C ASN A 97 9.80 -5.49 6.51
N ASN A 98 10.63 -6.53 6.54
CA ASN A 98 12.08 -6.46 6.32
C ASN A 98 12.51 -6.78 4.86
N ARG A 99 11.55 -6.90 3.95
CA ARG A 99 11.78 -7.24 2.54
C ARG A 99 11.49 -6.02 1.67
N TYR A 100 12.45 -5.71 0.80
CA TYR A 100 12.33 -4.70 -0.24
C TYR A 100 12.16 -5.38 -1.60
N TYR A 101 11.48 -4.73 -2.52
CA TYR A 101 11.30 -5.14 -3.89
C TYR A 101 11.80 -4.02 -4.79
N ILE A 102 12.81 -4.31 -5.61
CA ILE A 102 13.40 -3.36 -6.56
C ILE A 102 13.07 -3.86 -7.95
N ASP A 103 12.21 -3.13 -8.67
CA ASP A 103 11.69 -3.52 -9.98
C ASP A 103 11.09 -4.95 -9.96
N GLY A 104 10.40 -5.27 -8.86
CA GLY A 104 9.74 -6.56 -8.61
C GLY A 104 10.67 -7.67 -8.09
N LYS A 105 11.97 -7.44 -7.96
CA LYS A 105 12.92 -8.42 -7.41
C LYS A 105 13.09 -8.23 -5.91
N SER A 106 12.92 -9.30 -5.13
CA SER A 106 12.98 -9.22 -3.67
C SER A 106 14.39 -9.23 -3.11
N ILE A 107 14.65 -8.38 -2.12
CA ILE A 107 15.85 -8.33 -1.29
C ILE A 107 15.40 -8.35 0.17
N SER A 108 15.93 -9.25 0.99
CA SER A 108 15.64 -9.30 2.43
C SER A 108 16.78 -8.63 3.19
N ILE A 109 16.45 -7.74 4.13
CA ILE A 109 17.43 -7.12 5.01
C ILE A 109 17.49 -7.92 6.32
N PRO A 110 18.61 -8.59 6.64
CA PRO A 110 18.75 -9.32 7.89
C PRO A 110 18.82 -8.36 9.08
N SER A 111 18.26 -8.75 10.22
CA SER A 111 18.31 -7.93 11.45
C SER A 111 19.73 -7.59 11.89
N LYS A 112 20.69 -8.50 11.62
CA LYS A 112 22.11 -8.30 11.91
C LYS A 112 22.71 -7.09 11.18
N MET A 113 22.21 -6.76 9.98
CA MET A 113 22.65 -5.60 9.22
C MET A 113 22.35 -4.30 9.98
N PHE A 114 21.18 -4.21 10.62
CA PHE A 114 20.82 -3.06 11.45
C PHE A 114 21.62 -3.02 12.76
N GLN A 115 21.92 -4.17 13.37
CA GLN A 115 22.68 -4.23 14.61
C GLN A 115 24.15 -3.85 14.44
N MET A 116 24.74 -4.15 13.28
CA MET A 116 26.13 -3.82 12.94
C MET A 116 26.30 -2.46 12.28
N ALA A 117 25.19 -1.77 11.98
CA ALA A 117 25.20 -0.49 11.31
C ALA A 117 25.74 0.61 12.24
N ASP A 118 26.78 1.30 11.80
CA ASP A 118 27.26 2.50 12.48
C ASP A 118 26.34 3.68 12.15
N ILE A 119 25.57 4.11 13.16
CA ILE A 119 24.54 5.13 13.03
C ILE A 119 25.15 6.49 12.67
N ASP A 120 26.32 6.83 13.21
CA ASP A 120 26.96 8.12 12.97
C ASP A 120 27.48 8.19 11.54
N VAL A 121 28.11 7.12 11.05
CA VAL A 121 28.55 7.01 9.65
C VAL A 121 27.36 7.07 8.69
N ILE A 122 26.24 6.41 9.01
CA ILE A 122 25.02 6.46 8.19
C ILE A 122 24.46 7.87 8.14
N ARG A 123 24.38 8.56 9.28
CA ARG A 123 23.87 9.93 9.35
C ARG A 123 24.73 10.88 8.51
N GLU A 124 26.05 10.79 8.63
CA GLU A 124 26.99 11.60 7.84
C GLU A 124 26.80 11.34 6.33
N ARG A 125 26.71 10.06 5.93
CA ARG A 125 26.49 9.68 4.53
C ARG A 125 25.15 10.16 4.00
N LEU A 126 24.08 10.07 4.80
CA LEU A 126 22.76 10.56 4.40
C LEU A 126 22.79 12.07 4.14
N GLU A 127 23.31 12.86 5.08
CA GLU A 127 23.38 14.33 4.92
C GLU A 127 24.24 14.74 3.73
N LYS A 128 25.39 14.09 3.52
CA LYS A 128 26.27 14.36 2.37
C LYS A 128 25.58 14.14 1.03
N HIS A 129 24.70 13.14 0.93
CA HIS A 129 24.09 12.73 -0.33
C HIS A 129 22.64 13.18 -0.52
N LYS A 130 22.02 13.76 0.50
CA LYS A 130 20.64 14.27 0.48
C LYS A 130 20.35 15.18 -0.72
N LYS A 131 21.29 16.06 -1.08
CA LYS A 131 21.17 16.99 -2.23
C LYS A 131 21.10 16.30 -3.60
N TYR A 132 21.50 15.03 -3.69
CA TYR A 132 21.42 14.25 -4.93
C TYR A 132 20.18 13.36 -4.97
N ASN A 133 19.35 13.38 -3.92
CA ASN A 133 18.11 12.66 -3.89
C ASN A 133 17.08 13.36 -4.79
N SER A 134 16.17 12.59 -5.39
CA SER A 134 15.14 13.13 -6.28
C SER A 134 13.84 12.35 -6.16
N TYR A 135 12.73 13.07 -6.23
CA TYR A 135 11.38 12.51 -6.30
C TYR A 135 10.93 12.23 -7.73
N GLU A 136 11.67 12.67 -8.76
CA GLU A 136 11.21 12.62 -10.16
C GLU A 136 10.75 11.23 -10.61
N TYR A 137 11.54 10.18 -10.35
CA TYR A 137 11.19 8.82 -10.75
C TYR A 137 10.21 8.17 -9.77
N PHE A 138 10.32 8.50 -8.48
CA PHE A 138 9.37 8.05 -7.47
C PHE A 138 7.95 8.49 -7.85
N ASP A 139 7.75 9.78 -8.15
CA ASP A 139 6.45 10.34 -8.52
C ASP A 139 5.89 9.70 -9.79
N LYS A 140 6.74 9.42 -10.79
CA LYS A 140 6.34 8.66 -12.01
C LYS A 140 5.85 7.25 -11.68
N HIS A 141 6.50 6.56 -10.75
CA HIS A 141 6.07 5.23 -10.29
C HIS A 141 4.76 5.30 -9.51
N ILE A 142 4.57 6.31 -8.65
CA ILE A 142 3.32 6.54 -7.90
C ILE A 142 2.16 6.91 -8.83
N GLU A 143 2.40 7.71 -9.86
CA GLU A 143 1.39 8.04 -10.87
C GLU A 143 0.94 6.76 -11.61
N THR A 144 1.90 5.94 -12.04
CA THR A 144 1.63 4.67 -12.71
C THR A 144 0.87 3.71 -11.79
N PHE A 145 1.25 3.62 -10.52
CA PHE A 145 0.57 2.83 -9.50
C PHE A 145 -0.88 3.30 -9.29
N THR A 146 -1.09 4.60 -9.16
CA THR A 146 -2.43 5.18 -8.98
C THR A 146 -3.30 4.94 -10.21
N LYS A 147 -2.73 5.01 -11.42
CA LYS A 147 -3.42 4.69 -12.67
C LYS A 147 -3.80 3.21 -12.73
N ALA A 148 -2.89 2.31 -12.38
CA ALA A 148 -3.13 0.87 -12.40
C ALA A 148 -4.21 0.45 -11.38
N ASN A 149 -4.26 1.13 -10.24
CA ASN A 149 -5.14 0.77 -9.12
C ASN A 149 -6.37 1.68 -8.99
N ARG A 150 -6.68 2.46 -10.03
CA ARG A 150 -7.77 3.45 -10.02
C ARG A 150 -9.13 2.82 -9.68
N GLY A 151 -9.43 1.64 -10.21
CA GLY A 151 -10.68 0.93 -9.92
C GLY A 151 -10.85 0.65 -8.42
N ARG A 152 -9.80 0.10 -7.78
CA ARG A 152 -9.78 -0.14 -6.34
C ARG A 152 -9.86 1.16 -5.53
N LEU A 153 -9.14 2.20 -5.95
CA LEU A 153 -9.18 3.51 -5.29
C LEU A 153 -10.59 4.13 -5.33
N ASN A 154 -11.29 4.03 -6.46
CA ASN A 154 -12.66 4.52 -6.58
C ASN A 154 -13.62 3.74 -5.67
N TYR A 155 -13.52 2.41 -5.66
CA TYR A 155 -14.30 1.58 -4.74
C TYR A 155 -14.11 2.02 -3.27
N LEU A 156 -12.85 2.21 -2.82
CA LEU A 156 -12.57 2.63 -1.44
C LEU A 156 -13.18 4.00 -1.11
N LYS A 157 -13.18 4.92 -2.08
CA LYS A 157 -13.80 6.23 -1.92
C LYS A 157 -15.31 6.12 -1.81
N GLU A 158 -15.95 5.38 -2.69
CA GLU A 158 -17.40 5.16 -2.70
C GLU A 158 -17.85 4.51 -1.39
N GLU A 159 -17.19 3.43 -0.96
CA GLU A 159 -17.41 2.76 0.32
C GLU A 159 -17.30 3.73 1.50
N SER A 160 -16.25 4.54 1.53
CA SER A 160 -16.05 5.55 2.58
C SER A 160 -17.15 6.60 2.60
N PHE A 161 -17.57 7.09 1.42
CA PHE A 161 -18.65 8.08 1.32
C PHE A 161 -19.99 7.51 1.76
N GLU A 162 -20.32 6.28 1.34
CA GLU A 162 -21.54 5.60 1.75
C GLU A 162 -21.55 5.32 3.26
N PHE A 163 -20.42 4.94 3.84
CA PHE A 163 -20.29 4.78 5.28
C PHE A 163 -20.62 6.08 6.04
N VAL A 164 -20.05 7.22 5.60
CA VAL A 164 -20.31 8.53 6.21
C VAL A 164 -21.79 8.91 6.08
N LYS A 165 -22.39 8.77 4.89
CA LYS A 165 -23.81 9.06 4.66
C LYS A 165 -24.72 8.21 5.54
N LYS A 166 -24.49 6.89 5.60
CA LYS A 166 -25.27 5.94 6.41
C LYS A 166 -25.13 6.20 7.91
N THR A 167 -23.97 6.70 8.34
CA THR A 167 -23.75 7.08 9.75
C THR A 167 -24.46 8.39 10.07
N ALA A 168 -24.38 9.38 9.17
CA ALA A 168 -25.00 10.69 9.32
C ALA A 168 -26.54 10.61 9.33
N SER A 169 -27.17 9.73 8.55
CA SER A 169 -28.63 9.58 8.49
C SER A 169 -29.29 9.14 9.81
N LYS A 170 -28.50 8.67 10.78
CA LYS A 170 -28.97 8.34 12.14
C LYS A 170 -29.12 9.56 13.05
N PHE A 171 -28.67 10.73 12.60
CA PHE A 171 -28.76 11.99 13.33
C PHE A 171 -29.79 12.89 12.62
N GLU A 172 -30.74 13.44 13.37
CA GLU A 172 -31.65 14.48 12.87
C GLU A 172 -30.85 15.74 12.52
N GLU A 173 -31.11 16.36 11.35
CA GLU A 173 -30.42 17.57 10.88
C GLU A 173 -30.45 18.72 11.91
N GLU A 174 -31.50 18.80 12.74
CA GLU A 174 -31.65 19.82 13.79
C GLU A 174 -30.59 19.75 14.91
N LYS A 175 -29.94 18.60 15.14
CA LYS A 175 -28.91 18.46 16.20
C LYS A 175 -27.52 18.94 15.77
N LEU A 176 -27.30 19.22 14.48
CA LEU A 176 -26.03 19.76 13.97
C LEU A 176 -25.91 21.29 14.16
N VAL A 177 -27.03 22.03 14.05
CA VAL A 177 -27.02 23.50 14.17
C VAL A 177 -27.13 23.95 15.63
N HIS A 178 -27.85 23.22 16.49
CA HIS A 178 -28.15 23.67 17.85
C HIS A 178 -26.95 23.66 18.83
N ARG A 179 -25.87 22.92 18.52
CA ARG A 179 -24.65 22.88 19.36
C ARG A 179 -23.65 24.02 19.08
N ILE A 180 -23.70 24.62 17.89
CA ILE A 180 -22.77 25.72 17.53
C ILE A 180 -23.27 27.06 18.09
N ILE A 181 -24.59 27.25 18.19
CA ILE A 181 -25.17 28.52 18.63
C ILE A 181 -25.22 28.65 20.16
N ASN A 182 -25.33 27.55 20.91
CA ASN A 182 -25.58 27.60 22.36
C ASN A 182 -24.34 27.46 23.27
N ASN A 183 -23.14 27.27 22.71
CA ASN A 183 -21.90 27.08 23.47
C ASN A 183 -20.86 28.19 23.25
N TRP A 184 -21.23 29.32 22.65
CA TRP A 184 -20.38 30.51 22.65
C TRP A 184 -20.72 31.34 23.89
N PRO A 185 -19.86 31.37 24.93
CA PRO A 185 -20.06 32.31 26.03
C PRO A 185 -19.93 33.74 25.48
N ASN A 186 -20.93 34.58 25.76
CA ASN A 186 -20.85 36.04 25.57
C ASN A 186 -19.67 36.62 26.39
#